data_AF-A0A9W6JUE9-F1
#
_entry.id   AF-A0A9W6JUE9-F1
#
_cell.length_a   1.000
_cell.length_b   1.000
_cell.length_c   1.000
_cell.angle_alpha   90.00
_cell.angle_beta   90.00
_cell.angle_gamma   90.00
#
_symmetry.space_group_name_H-M   'P 1'
#
loop_
_entity.id
_entity.type
_entity.pdbx_description
1 polymer ?
#
loop_
_entity_poly.entity_id
_entity_poly.type
_entity_poly.pdbx_seq_one_letter_code
_entity_poly.pdbx_strand_id
1 'polypeptide(L)'
;MRQFDELAADLPSLCSQRAEVAADLLAHQQRWEDADRAIGYSVTRQEEAAASDEEERLIARLFAAEAMSLRGLSTKLDVLIAVGAEGSEGRHFPWPELRRIRRDATRLAQLQSQRR
;
A
#
# COMPACT_ATOMS: atom_id res chain seq x y z
N MET A 1 11.84 22.79 -25.07
CA MET A 1 11.43 24.04 -24.41
C MET A 1 12.18 25.26 -24.94
N ARG A 2 13.53 25.30 -25.00
CA ARG A 2 14.29 26.49 -25.47
C ARG A 2 13.87 27.09 -26.83
N GLN A 3 13.58 26.28 -27.84
CA GLN A 3 13.16 26.79 -29.16
C GLN A 3 11.82 27.52 -29.15
N PHE A 4 10.90 27.14 -28.25
CA PHE A 4 9.60 27.79 -28.12
C PHE A 4 9.72 29.11 -27.36
N ASP A 5 10.67 29.18 -26.41
CA ASP A 5 10.99 30.40 -25.66
C ASP A 5 11.61 31.47 -26.57
N GLU A 6 12.50 31.06 -27.49
CA GLU A 6 13.10 31.95 -28.50
C GLU A 6 12.04 32.47 -29.48
N LEU A 7 11.15 31.62 -29.99
CA LEU A 7 10.08 32.01 -30.93
C LEU A 7 9.01 32.91 -30.30
N ALA A 8 8.70 32.72 -29.01
CA ALA A 8 7.74 33.55 -28.30
C ALA A 8 8.29 34.95 -27.98
N ALA A 9 9.62 35.10 -27.85
CA ALA A 9 10.25 36.38 -27.54
C ALA A 9 9.99 37.45 -28.62
N ASP A 10 9.85 37.02 -29.88
CA ASP A 10 9.57 37.91 -31.01
C ASP A 10 8.07 38.26 -31.16
N LEU A 11 7.19 37.64 -30.36
CA LEU A 11 5.75 37.93 -30.31
C LEU A 11 5.30 38.33 -28.89
N PRO A 12 5.23 39.63 -28.59
CA PRO A 12 4.83 40.14 -27.26
C PRO A 12 3.48 39.63 -26.74
N SER A 13 2.54 39.36 -27.65
CA SER A 13 1.23 38.77 -27.31
C SER A 13 1.34 37.34 -26.79
N LEU A 14 2.21 36.51 -27.39
CA LEU A 14 2.45 35.14 -26.95
C LEU A 14 3.19 35.10 -25.62
N CYS A 15 4.17 36.00 -25.40
CA CYS A 15 4.82 36.16 -24.11
C CYS A 15 3.82 36.52 -23.00
N SER A 16 2.90 37.44 -23.28
CA SER A 16 1.89 37.89 -22.32
C SER A 16 0.88 36.78 -21.99
N GLN A 17 0.35 36.09 -22.99
CA GLN A 17 -0.56 34.96 -22.81
C GLN A 17 0.11 33.81 -22.04
N ARG A 18 1.39 33.55 -22.29
CA ARG A 18 2.15 32.52 -21.56
C ARG A 18 2.34 32.90 -20.09
N ALA A 19 2.62 34.17 -19.80
CA ALA A 19 2.75 34.65 -18.43
C ALA A 19 1.42 34.53 -17.67
N GLU A 20 0.31 34.83 -18.33
CA GLU A 20 -1.05 34.65 -17.77
C GLU A 20 -1.35 33.19 -17.47
N VAL A 21 -1.14 32.28 -18.43
CA VAL A 21 -1.34 30.83 -18.23
C VAL A 21 -0.42 30.28 -17.13
N ALA A 22 0.83 30.74 -17.05
CA ALA A 22 1.74 30.34 -16.00
C ALA A 22 1.28 30.83 -14.62
N ALA A 23 0.76 32.05 -14.52
CA ALA A 23 0.20 32.61 -13.29
C ALA A 23 -1.04 31.83 -12.85
N ASP A 24 -1.94 31.50 -13.78
CA ASP A 24 -3.15 30.71 -13.51
C ASP A 24 -2.80 29.29 -13.04
N LEU A 25 -1.82 28.64 -13.68
CA LEU A 25 -1.34 27.33 -13.27
C LEU A 25 -0.74 27.37 -11.87
N LEU A 26 0.10 28.37 -11.57
CA LEU A 26 0.70 28.55 -10.25
C LEU A 26 -0.38 28.78 -9.18
N ALA A 27 -1.36 29.64 -9.47
CA ALA A 27 -2.48 29.88 -8.57
C ALA A 27 -3.32 28.62 -8.34
N HIS A 28 -3.45 27.75 -9.34
CA HIS A 28 -4.12 26.47 -9.21
C HIS A 28 -3.31 25.48 -8.36
N GLN A 29 -2.00 25.35 -8.62
CA GLN A 29 -1.09 24.52 -7.83
C GLN A 29 -1.10 24.93 -6.36
N GLN A 30 -1.06 26.24 -6.07
CA GLN A 30 -1.12 26.74 -4.70
C GLN A 30 -2.40 26.30 -3.99
N ARG A 31 -3.57 26.35 -4.66
CA ARG A 31 -4.83 25.88 -4.08
C ARG A 31 -4.80 24.39 -3.77
N TRP A 32 -4.18 23.57 -4.62
CA TRP A 32 -4.02 22.13 -4.36
C TRP A 32 -3.06 21.87 -3.22
N GLU A 33 -1.94 22.58 -3.15
CA GLU A 33 -1.00 22.47 -2.05
C GLU A 33 -1.60 22.93 -0.71
N ASP A 34 -2.39 24.00 -0.72
CA ASP A 34 -3.11 24.48 0.46
C ASP A 34 -4.15 23.45 0.92
N ALA A 35 -4.89 22.85 -0.02
CA ALA A 35 -5.83 21.78 0.27
C ALA A 35 -5.12 20.54 0.81
N ASP A 36 -4.00 20.14 0.19
CA ASP A 36 -3.18 19.02 0.63
C ASP A 36 -2.62 19.23 2.04
N ARG A 37 -2.10 20.42 2.35
CA ARG A 37 -1.65 20.79 3.70
C ARG A 37 -2.79 20.81 4.71
N ALA A 38 -3.98 21.28 4.31
CA ALA A 38 -5.14 21.36 5.20
C ALA A 38 -5.67 19.97 5.58
N ILE A 39 -5.66 19.02 4.64
CA ILE A 39 -6.17 17.66 4.88
C ILE A 39 -5.08 16.64 5.20
N GLY A 40 -3.81 16.99 4.98
CA GLY A 40 -2.64 16.13 5.19
C GLY A 40 -2.56 14.94 4.23
N TYR A 41 -3.15 15.03 3.03
CA TYR A 41 -3.32 13.87 2.15
C TYR A 41 -1.99 13.27 1.70
N SER A 42 -1.08 14.06 1.13
CA SER A 42 0.17 13.55 0.56
C SER A 42 1.07 12.95 1.64
N VAL A 43 1.14 13.56 2.82
CA VAL A 43 1.87 13.00 3.97
C VAL A 43 1.26 11.67 4.39
N THR A 44 -0.06 11.61 4.56
CA THR A 44 -0.76 10.37 4.95
C THR A 44 -0.56 9.27 3.92
N ARG A 45 -0.62 9.59 2.63
CA ARG A 45 -0.39 8.65 1.53
C ARG A 45 1.04 8.13 1.52
N GLN A 46 2.02 8.97 1.83
CA GLN A 46 3.42 8.54 1.92
C GLN A 46 3.63 7.58 3.10
N GLU A 47 3.06 7.88 4.26
CA GLU A 47 3.13 7.01 5.43
C GLU A 47 2.36 5.70 5.22
N GLU A 48 1.19 5.74 4.57
CA GLU A 48 0.44 4.55 4.16
C GLU A 48 1.28 3.65 3.24
N ALA A 49 1.94 4.23 2.23
CA ALA A 49 2.83 3.48 1.34
C ALA A 49 4.01 2.86 2.10
N ALA A 50 4.67 3.63 2.99
CA ALA A 50 5.77 3.12 3.79
C ALA A 50 5.35 1.99 4.76
N ALA A 51 4.15 2.09 5.34
CA ALA A 51 3.59 1.05 6.20
C ALA A 51 3.26 -0.22 5.39
N SER A 52 2.70 -0.06 4.19
CA SER A 52 2.45 -1.18 3.26
C SER A 52 3.74 -1.89 2.86
N ASP A 53 4.79 -1.13 2.50
CA ASP A 53 6.10 -1.69 2.14
C ASP A 53 6.72 -2.50 3.31
N GLU A 54 6.62 -1.99 4.54
CA GLU A 54 7.11 -2.71 5.72
C GLU A 54 6.27 -3.96 6.04
N GLU A 55 4.94 -3.89 5.89
CA GLU A 55 4.06 -5.04 6.02
C GLU A 55 4.44 -6.16 5.03
N GLU A 56 4.59 -5.83 3.74
CA GLU A 56 5.04 -6.77 2.71
C GLU A 56 6.39 -7.40 3.07
N ARG A 57 7.34 -6.59 3.55
CA ARG A 57 8.66 -7.06 3.98
C ARG A 57 8.56 -8.01 5.17
N LEU A 58 7.72 -7.73 6.15
CA LEU A 58 7.51 -8.57 7.33
C LEU A 58 6.84 -9.89 6.97
N ILE A 59 5.83 -9.86 6.09
CA ILE A 59 5.17 -11.05 5.55
C ILE A 59 6.20 -11.92 4.83
N ALA A 60 7.00 -11.35 3.92
CA ALA A 60 8.03 -12.08 3.19
C ALA A 60 9.04 -12.76 4.15
N ARG A 61 9.50 -12.03 5.17
CA ARG A 61 10.41 -12.57 6.20
C ARG A 61 9.76 -13.68 7.02
N LEU A 62 8.50 -13.53 7.41
CA LEU A 62 7.75 -14.55 8.14
C LEU A 62 7.65 -15.83 7.31
N PHE A 63 7.31 -15.74 6.03
CA PHE A 63 7.17 -16.91 5.17
C PHE A 63 8.51 -17.57 4.85
N ALA A 64 9.59 -16.80 4.75
CA ALA A 64 10.95 -17.32 4.55
C ALA A 64 11.50 -18.09 5.77
N ALA A 65 11.13 -17.71 6.99
CA ALA A 65 11.63 -18.37 8.21
C ALA A 65 11.06 -19.79 8.36
N GLU A 66 11.87 -20.81 8.65
CA GLU A 66 11.36 -22.18 8.84
C GLU A 66 10.43 -22.29 10.06
N ALA A 67 9.31 -23.01 9.93
CA ALA A 67 8.39 -23.24 11.03
C ALA A 67 8.87 -24.41 11.90
N MET A 68 9.47 -24.12 13.05
CA MET A 68 9.98 -25.14 13.98
C MET A 68 8.91 -25.78 14.88
N SER A 69 7.63 -25.42 14.70
CA SER A 69 6.52 -25.96 15.51
C SER A 69 5.17 -25.83 14.80
N LEU A 70 4.19 -26.64 15.23
CA LEU A 70 2.79 -26.52 14.76
C LEU A 70 2.18 -25.15 15.08
N ARG A 71 2.57 -24.53 16.20
CA ARG A 71 2.15 -23.16 16.55
C ARG A 71 2.70 -22.15 15.53
N GLY A 72 3.98 -22.29 15.17
CA GLY A 72 4.60 -21.46 14.12
C GLY A 72 3.90 -21.62 12.77
N LEU A 73 3.57 -22.86 12.39
CA LEU A 73 2.82 -23.14 11.16
C LEU A 73 1.42 -22.53 11.19
N SER A 74 0.68 -22.67 12.30
CA SER A 74 -0.64 -22.04 12.45
C SER A 74 -0.57 -20.52 12.31
N THR A 75 0.44 -19.90 12.94
CA THR A 75 0.64 -18.44 12.88
C THR A 75 0.86 -17.97 11.44
N LYS A 76 1.65 -18.71 10.64
CA LYS A 76 1.83 -18.41 9.21
C LYS A 76 0.51 -18.49 8.44
N LEU A 77 -0.30 -19.52 8.71
CA LEU A 77 -1.62 -19.65 8.07
C LEU A 77 -2.57 -18.54 8.50
N ASP A 78 -2.54 -18.13 9.77
CA ASP A 78 -3.33 -16.99 10.28
C ASP A 78 -2.99 -15.71 9.50
N VAL A 79 -1.71 -15.40 9.32
CA VAL A 79 -1.25 -14.23 8.54
C VAL A 79 -1.65 -14.33 7.07
N LEU A 80 -1.48 -15.49 6.42
CA LEU A 80 -1.88 -15.68 5.02
C LEU A 80 -3.37 -15.38 4.80
N ILE A 81 -4.21 -15.87 5.71
CA ILE A 81 -5.66 -15.69 5.63
C ILE A 81 -6.04 -14.24 5.94
N ALA A 82 -5.39 -13.60 6.90
CA ALA A 82 -5.66 -12.20 7.24
C ALA A 82 -5.39 -11.28 6.04
N VAL A 83 -4.26 -11.47 5.35
CA VAL A 83 -3.84 -10.64 4.22
C VAL A 83 -4.66 -10.91 2.96
N GLY A 84 -4.95 -12.18 2.66
CA GLY A 84 -5.53 -12.56 1.37
C GLY A 84 -7.04 -12.77 1.35
N ALA A 85 -7.69 -12.92 2.51
CA ALA A 85 -9.10 -13.32 2.60
C ALA A 85 -10.03 -12.18 3.05
N GLU A 86 -9.68 -10.93 2.75
CA GLU A 86 -10.55 -9.79 3.06
C GLU A 86 -11.82 -9.77 2.18
N GLY A 87 -12.88 -9.16 2.71
CA GLY A 87 -14.10 -8.89 1.95
C GLY A 87 -14.82 -10.13 1.39
N SER A 88 -15.38 -9.98 0.17
CA SER A 88 -16.11 -11.05 -0.51
C SER A 88 -15.22 -12.18 -0.99
N GLU A 89 -13.97 -11.87 -1.34
CA GLU A 89 -13.02 -12.83 -1.88
C GLU A 89 -12.65 -13.90 -0.88
N GLY A 90 -12.63 -13.56 0.40
CA GLY A 90 -12.42 -14.51 1.48
C GLY A 90 -13.44 -15.65 1.55
N ARG A 91 -14.54 -15.65 0.79
CA ARG A 91 -15.51 -16.76 0.73
C ARG A 91 -15.19 -17.78 -0.35
N HIS A 92 -14.36 -17.43 -1.33
CA HIS A 92 -14.01 -18.30 -2.44
C HIS A 92 -12.81 -19.19 -2.10
N PHE A 93 -12.66 -20.28 -2.86
CA PHE A 93 -11.46 -21.12 -2.80
C PHE A 93 -10.20 -20.24 -3.00
N PRO A 94 -9.11 -20.44 -2.22
CA PRO A 94 -8.86 -21.51 -1.25
C PRO A 94 -9.13 -21.15 0.22
N TRP A 95 -9.75 -20.00 0.51
CA TRP A 95 -9.79 -19.46 1.86
C TRP A 95 -10.59 -20.29 2.87
N PRO A 96 -11.75 -20.87 2.53
CA PRO A 96 -12.45 -21.82 3.40
C PRO A 96 -11.58 -23.03 3.78
N GLU A 97 -10.84 -23.59 2.84
CA GLU A 97 -9.96 -24.76 3.01
C GLU A 97 -8.78 -24.41 3.92
N LEU A 98 -8.10 -23.29 3.66
CA LEU A 98 -7.00 -22.80 4.50
C LEU A 98 -7.46 -22.57 5.95
N ARG A 99 -8.66 -22.03 6.17
CA ARG A 99 -9.23 -21.89 7.52
C ARG A 99 -9.50 -23.22 8.21
N ARG A 100 -9.83 -24.29 7.48
CA ARG A 100 -9.97 -25.64 8.04
C ARG A 100 -8.60 -26.20 8.44
N ILE A 101 -7.61 -26.12 7.55
CA ILE A 101 -6.23 -26.58 7.82
C ILE A 101 -5.64 -25.89 9.06
N ARG A 102 -5.85 -24.58 9.20
CA ARG A 102 -5.44 -23.79 10.37
C ARG A 102 -6.07 -24.28 11.68
N ARG A 103 -7.37 -24.62 11.66
CA ARG A 103 -8.07 -25.20 12.83
C ARG A 103 -7.48 -26.55 13.21
N ASP A 104 -7.20 -27.40 12.22
CA ASP A 104 -6.60 -28.71 12.43
C ASP A 104 -5.17 -28.59 13.00
N ALA A 105 -4.35 -27.69 12.46
CA ALA A 105 -3.01 -27.39 12.98
C ALA A 105 -3.05 -26.91 14.44
N THR A 106 -4.00 -26.04 14.79
CA THR A 106 -4.21 -25.56 16.17
C THR A 106 -4.60 -26.72 17.10
N ARG A 107 -5.56 -27.56 16.69
CA ARG A 107 -5.99 -28.73 17.47
C ARG A 107 -4.83 -29.70 17.71
N LEU A 108 -4.01 -29.99 16.69
CA LEU A 108 -2.85 -30.86 16.81
C LEU A 108 -1.78 -30.28 17.75
N ALA A 109 -1.54 -28.97 17.70
CA ALA A 109 -0.61 -28.30 18.62
C ALA A 109 -1.07 -28.43 20.08
N GLN A 110 -2.37 -28.31 20.35
CA GLN A 110 -2.95 -28.51 21.69
C GLN A 110 -2.76 -29.95 22.17
N LEU A 111 -3.06 -30.94 21.33
CA LEU A 111 -2.88 -32.36 21.67
C LEU A 111 -1.41 -32.71 21.95
N GLN A 112 -0.46 -32.12 21.23
CA GLN A 112 0.98 -32.31 21.49
C GLN A 112 1.42 -31.69 22.81
N SER A 113 0.84 -30.55 23.21
CA SER A 113 1.17 -29.90 24.48
C SER A 113 0.66 -30.68 25.71
N GLN A 114 -0.39 -31.49 25.55
CA GLN A 114 -0.97 -32.32 26.63
C GLN A 114 -0.25 -33.67 26.79
N ARG A 115 0.59 -34.05 25.83
CA ARG A 115 1.38 -35.29 25.84
C ARG A 115 2.81 -35.11 26.36
N ARG A 116 3.22 -33.87 26.66
CA ARG A 116 4.48 -33.53 27.29
C ARG A 116 4.25 -33.22 28.76
#